data_AF-A0A0Q8RHS1-F1
#
_entry.id   AF-A0A0Q8RHS1-F1
#
_cell.length_a   1.000
_cell.length_b   1.000
_cell.length_c   1.000
_cell.angle_alpha   90.00
_cell.angle_beta   90.00
_cell.angle_gamma   90.00
#
_symmetry.space_group_name_H-M   'P 1'
#
loop_
_entity.id
_entity.type
_entity.pdbx_description
1 polymer ?
#
loop_
_entity_poly.entity_id
_entity_poly.type
_entity_poly.pdbx_seq_one_letter_code
_entity_poly.pdbx_strand_id
1 'polypeptide(L)' 'MKALKHMEAIFVIAAALATATTFATATTPVLHVAADPAVAQIDTSIPTVVVAAKRLTAAEKAALI' A
#
# COMPACT_ATOMS: atom_id res chain seq x y z
N MET A 1 -0.05 32.08 36.77
CA MET A 1 0.51 32.06 35.40
C MET A 1 1.92 31.44 35.38
N LYS A 2 2.05 30.12 35.63
CA LYS A 2 3.32 29.40 35.45
C LYS A 2 3.32 28.58 34.16
N ALA A 3 2.20 27.91 33.85
CA ALA A 3 2.03 27.17 32.60
C ALA A 3 2.18 28.08 31.36
N LEU A 4 1.53 29.25 31.34
CA LEU A 4 1.67 30.22 30.23
C LEU A 4 3.11 30.71 30.03
N LYS A 5 3.91 30.79 31.10
CA LYS A 5 5.33 31.20 31.06
C LYS A 5 6.24 30.13 30.46
N HIS A 6 5.81 28.87 30.47
CA HIS A 6 6.56 27.72 29.99
C HIS A 6 5.84 26.98 28.85
N MET A 7 4.99 27.68 28.12
CA MET A 7 4.14 27.09 27.07
C MET A 7 4.96 26.37 25.99
N GLU A 8 6.12 26.93 25.61
CA GLU A 8 7.04 26.32 24.67
C GLU A 8 7.58 24.97 25.18
N ALA A 9 8.03 24.91 26.44
CA ALA A 9 8.51 23.68 27.04
C ALA A 9 7.39 22.63 27.15
N ILE A 10 6.18 23.05 27.52
CA ILE A 10 5.00 22.17 27.57
C ILE A 10 4.68 21.61 26.18
N PHE A 11 4.74 22.45 25.14
CA PHE A 11 4.50 22.03 23.76
C PHE A 11 5.54 21.01 23.28
N VAL A 12 6.83 21.27 23.50
CA VAL A 12 7.91 20.37 23.10
C VAL A 12 7.79 19.02 23.83
N ILE A 13 7.51 19.03 25.12
CA ILE A 13 7.30 17.81 25.91
C ILE A 13 6.08 17.02 25.38
N ALA A 14 4.97 17.71 25.12
CA ALA A 14 3.77 17.08 24.58
C ALA A 14 4.02 16.47 23.19
N ALA A 15 4.72 17.17 22.30
CA ALA A 15 5.08 16.68 20.98
C ALA A 15 6.03 15.47 21.05
N ALA A 16 7.02 15.51 21.94
CA ALA A 16 7.92 14.39 22.18
C ALA A 16 7.19 13.14 22.70
N LEU A 17 6.27 13.32 23.66
CA LEU A 17 5.43 12.21 24.13
C LEU A 17 4.56 11.65 23.00
N ALA A 18 3.84 12.51 22.27
CA ALA A 18 2.92 12.08 21.22
C ALA A 18 3.63 11.30 20.10
N THR A 19 4.82 11.75 19.69
CA THR A 19 5.64 11.06 18.70
C THR A 19 6.14 9.71 19.23
N ALA A 20 6.72 9.69 20.43
CA ALA A 20 7.20 8.46 21.05
C ALA A 20 6.09 7.41 21.22
N THR A 21 4.90 7.81 21.68
CA THR A 21 3.75 6.90 21.81
C THR A 21 3.26 6.40 20.46
N THR A 22 3.22 7.27 19.44
CA THR A 22 2.79 6.88 18.08
C THR A 22 3.68 5.76 17.53
N PHE A 23 5.01 5.89 17.67
CA PHE A 23 5.93 4.84 17.22
C PHE A 23 5.88 3.58 18.09
N ALA A 24 5.70 3.71 19.41
CA ALA A 24 5.59 2.57 20.30
C ALA A 24 4.31 1.74 20.05
N THR A 25 3.20 2.38 19.67
CA THR A 25 1.93 1.70 19.38
C THR A 25 1.69 1.46 17.89
N ALA A 26 2.62 1.84 17.02
CA ALA A 26 2.54 1.55 15.60
C ALA A 26 2.77 0.05 15.36
N THR A 27 1.76 -0.75 15.65
CA THR A 27 1.73 -2.14 15.22
C THR A 27 1.38 -2.17 13.74
N THR A 28 2.23 -2.80 12.93
CA THR A 28 1.86 -3.15 11.56
C THR A 28 0.74 -4.19 11.63
N PRO A 29 -0.41 -3.98 10.98
CA PRO A 29 -1.39 -5.04 10.88
C PRO A 29 -0.72 -6.26 10.25
N VAL A 30 -0.75 -7.39 10.95
CA VAL A 30 -0.26 -8.65 10.41
C VAL A 30 -1.17 -8.99 9.24
N LEU A 31 -0.67 -8.82 8.01
CA LEU A 31 -1.35 -9.38 6.85
C LEU A 31 -1.27 -10.90 6.98
N HIS A 32 -2.35 -11.50 7.43
CA HIS A 32 -2.57 -12.94 7.29
C HIS A 32 -2.82 -13.23 5.81
N VAL A 33 -1.74 -13.25 5.02
CA VAL A 33 -1.75 -13.93 3.73
C VAL A 33 -1.78 -15.42 4.05
N ALA A 34 -2.85 -16.10 3.65
CA ALA A 34 -2.90 -17.55 3.73
C ALA A 34 -1.64 -18.11 3.05
N ALA A 35 -0.98 -19.08 3.69
CA ALA A 35 0.24 -19.70 3.17
C ALA A 35 0.05 -20.35 1.78
N ASP A 36 -1.20 -20.54 1.38
CA ASP A 36 -1.58 -20.86 0.02
C ASP A 36 -2.06 -19.56 -0.64
N PRO A 37 -1.39 -19.02 -1.68
CA PRO A 37 -2.12 -18.16 -2.58
C PRO A 37 -3.29 -19.03 -3.04
N ALA A 38 -4.51 -18.71 -2.61
CA ALA A 38 -5.67 -19.10 -3.37
C ALA A 38 -5.48 -18.44 -4.73
N VAL A 39 -4.72 -19.11 -5.60
CA VAL A 39 -4.79 -18.95 -7.04
C VAL A 39 -6.25 -19.23 -7.25
N ALA A 40 -7.04 -18.15 -7.33
CA ALA A 40 -8.42 -18.23 -7.72
C ALA A 40 -8.40 -19.16 -8.91
N GLN A 41 -9.06 -20.32 -8.80
CA GLN A 41 -9.18 -21.24 -9.91
C GLN A 41 -9.83 -20.41 -11.01
N ILE A 42 -9.01 -19.88 -11.91
CA ILE A 42 -9.49 -19.12 -13.05
C ILE A 42 -10.27 -20.17 -13.81
N ASP A 43 -11.58 -19.97 -13.90
CA ASP A 43 -12.41 -20.81 -14.74
C ASP A 43 -11.76 -20.85 -16.12
N THR A 44 -11.20 -22.01 -16.49
CA THR A 44 -10.52 -22.19 -17.77
C THR A 44 -11.51 -22.14 -18.94
N SER A 45 -12.81 -22.06 -18.66
CA SER A 45 -13.88 -21.88 -19.64
C SER A 45 -14.02 -20.44 -20.16
N ILE A 46 -12.94 -19.65 -20.14
CA ILE A 46 -12.92 -18.33 -20.78
C ILE A 46 -12.97 -18.54 -22.31
N PRO A 47 -13.92 -17.93 -23.03
CA PRO A 47 -13.98 -18.01 -24.48
C PRO A 47 -12.73 -17.35 -25.08
N THR A 48 -11.85 -18.15 -25.68
CA THR A 48 -10.65 -17.68 -26.36
C THR A 48 -10.92 -17.55 -27.86
N VAL A 49 -10.64 -16.37 -28.41
CA VAL A 49 -10.72 -16.13 -29.87
C VAL A 49 -9.30 -16.15 -30.44
N VAL A 50 -8.98 -17.18 -31.21
CA VAL A 50 -7.72 -17.26 -31.94
C VAL A 50 -7.80 -16.33 -33.16
N VAL A 51 -7.29 -15.12 -33.01
CA VAL A 51 -7.18 -14.18 -34.13
C VAL A 51 -5.91 -14.49 -34.92
N ALA A 52 -6.07 -15.02 -36.14
CA ALA A 52 -5.00 -15.28 -37.10
C ALA A 52 -4.66 -14.04 -37.96
N ALA A 53 -4.62 -12.86 -37.34
CA ALA A 53 -4.15 -11.63 -37.99
C ALA A 53 -2.67 -11.41 -37.70
N LYS A 54 -1.98 -10.65 -38.56
CA LYS A 54 -0.61 -10.18 -38.31
C LYS A 54 -0.58 -9.45 -36.98
N ARG A 55 0.10 -10.01 -35.98
CA ARG A 55 0.24 -9.41 -34.64
C ARG A 55 1.14 -8.19 -34.77
N LEU A 56 0.73 -7.06 -34.18
CA LEU A 56 1.65 -5.96 -33.91
C LEU A 56 2.79 -6.52 -33.05
N THR A 57 4.02 -6.19 -33.42
CA THR A 57 5.20 -6.44 -32.58
C THR A 57 5.06 -5.68 -31.26
N ALA A 58 5.79 -6.10 -30.22
CA ALA A 58 5.77 -5.43 -28.93
C ALA A 58 6.14 -3.94 -29.03
N ALA A 59 7.01 -3.59 -30.00
CA ALA A 59 7.40 -2.22 -30.30
C ALA A 59 6.24 -1.41 -30.90
N GLU A 60 5.51 -1.95 -31.88
CA GLU A 60 4.38 -1.26 -32.49
C GLU A 60 3.22 -1.08 -31.50
N LYS A 61 3.00 -2.03 -30.57
CA LYS A 61 1.96 -1.91 -29.53
C LYS A 61 2.26 -0.77 -28.55
N ALA A 62 3.53 -0.53 -28.24
CA ALA A 62 3.95 0.53 -27.33
C ALA A 62 3.76 1.95 -27.90
N ALA A 63 3.72 2.09 -29.23
CA ALA A 63 3.46 3.37 -29.90
C ALA A 63 1.97 3.76 -29.97
N LEU A 64 1.07 2.83 -29.60
CA LEU A 64 -0.38 3.01 -29.66
C LEU A 64 -1.02 3.28 -28.28
N ILE A 65 -0.19 3.42 -27.23
CA ILE A 65 -0.55 3.83 -25.87
C ILE A 65 -0.04 5.25 -25.68
#